data_AF-A0A915DXL2-F1
#
_entry.id   AF-A0A915DXL2-F1
#
_cell.length_a   1.000
_cell.length_b   1.000
_cell.length_c   1.000
_cell.angle_alpha   90.00
_cell.angle_beta   90.00
_cell.angle_gamma   90.00
#
_symmetry.space_group_name_H-M   'P 1'
#
loop_
_entity.id
_entity.type
_entity.pdbx_description
1 polymer ?
#
loop_
_entity_poly.entity_id
_entity_poly.type
_entity_poly.pdbx_seq_one_letter_code
_entity_poly.pdbx_strand_id
1 'polypeptide(L)' 'MVSNAGGPSIRLTDFGLSKIFSPGEKENSKIGTVDYKAPELILNSPHDTSVDWWSLGVLTYALSMDLYLSLSKKTKKQ' A
#
# COMPACT_ATOMS: atom_id res chain seq x y z
N MET A 1 25.59 -15.80 -5.26
CA MET A 1 26.19 -14.47 -5.48
C MET A 1 25.06 -13.44 -5.46
N VAL A 2 24.77 -12.84 -4.30
CA VAL A 2 23.86 -11.68 -4.23
C VAL A 2 24.77 -10.49 -3.98
N SER A 3 24.90 -9.63 -4.99
CA SER A 3 25.63 -8.38 -4.89
C SER A 3 24.91 -7.49 -3.87
N ASN A 4 25.53 -7.34 -2.70
CA ASN A 4 25.17 -6.32 -1.73
C ASN A 4 25.60 -4.96 -2.29
N ALA A 5 24.71 -4.32 -3.05
CA ALA A 5 24.80 -2.88 -3.23
C ALA A 5 24.29 -2.24 -1.93
N GLY A 6 25.15 -1.54 -1.19
CA GLY A 6 24.88 -0.96 0.14
C GLY A 6 23.85 0.19 0.16
N GLY A 7 22.75 0.06 -0.58
CA GLY A 7 21.61 0.96 -0.55
C GLY A 7 20.56 0.57 0.49
N PRO A 8 19.55 1.43 0.72
CA PRO A 8 18.48 1.15 1.66
C PRO A 8 17.66 -0.07 1.21
N SER A 9 17.43 -1.01 2.13
CA SER A 9 16.60 -2.20 1.92
C SER A 9 15.24 -2.01 2.56
N ILE A 10 14.18 -2.09 1.76
CA ILE A 10 12.79 -1.99 2.23
C ILE A 10 12.21 -3.41 2.31
N ARG A 11 11.53 -3.73 3.42
CA ARG A 11 10.88 -5.02 3.67
C ARG A 11 9.52 -4.80 4.31
N LEU A 12 8.53 -5.61 3.92
CA LEU A 12 7.25 -5.69 4.61
C LEU A 12 7.42 -6.49 5.91
N THR A 13 6.83 -6.02 7.00
CA THR A 13 7.03 -6.60 8.34
C THR A 13 5.75 -7.08 9.02
N ASP A 14 4.58 -6.73 8.49
CA ASP A 14 3.28 -7.10 9.07
C ASP A 14 2.47 -7.92 8.05
N PHE A 15 2.02 -9.09 8.49
CA PHE A 15 1.22 -10.05 7.73
C PHE A 15 0.02 -10.54 8.56
N GLY A 16 -0.36 -9.85 9.63
CA GLY A 16 -1.44 -10.27 10.54
C GLY A 16 -2.82 -10.39 9.87
N LEU A 17 -2.97 -9.78 8.68
CA LEU A 17 -4.17 -9.79 7.86
C LEU A 17 -4.01 -10.58 6.55
N SER A 18 -2.82 -11.11 6.27
CA SER A 18 -2.55 -11.78 5.00
C SER A 18 -3.27 -13.13 4.92
N LYS A 19 -3.81 -13.43 3.74
CA LYS A 19 -4.52 -14.67 3.46
C LYS A 19 -4.11 -15.22 2.10
N ILE A 20 -4.07 -16.54 1.99
CA ILE A 20 -3.83 -17.24 0.73
C ILE A 20 -5.18 -17.45 0.04
N PHE A 21 -5.28 -17.04 -1.22
CA PHE A 21 -6.47 -17.21 -2.05
C PHE A 21 -6.27 -18.36 -3.04
N SER A 22 -7.28 -19.23 -3.13
CA SER A 22 -7.40 -20.21 -4.22
C SER A 22 -7.88 -19.52 -5.51
N PRO A 23 -7.66 -20.11 -6.69
CA PRO A 23 -8.16 -19.53 -7.95
C PRO A 23 -9.67 -19.29 -7.92
N GLY A 24 -10.10 -18.04 -8.09
CA GLY A 24 -11.51 -17.64 -8.05
C GLY A 24 -12.10 -17.48 -6.64
N GLU A 25 -11.31 -17.70 -5.58
CA GLU A 25 -11.73 -17.43 -4.21
C GLU A 25 -11.88 -15.93 -3.98
N LYS A 26 -12.92 -15.55 -3.24
CA LYS A 26 -13.14 -14.17 -2.79
C LYS A 26 -13.41 -14.14 -1.30
N GLU A 27 -13.02 -13.05 -0.67
CA GLU A 27 -13.12 -12.83 0.78
C GLU A 27 -14.12 -11.71 1.08
N ASN A 28 -14.70 -11.72 2.30
CA ASN A 28 -15.66 -10.71 2.77
C ASN A 28 -15.26 -10.11 4.12
N SER A 29 -13.97 -10.18 4.46
CA SER A 29 -13.43 -9.66 5.70
C SER A 29 -13.51 -8.12 5.77
N LYS A 30 -13.78 -7.59 6.98
CA LYS A 30 -13.92 -6.15 7.26
C LYS A 30 -12.70 -5.59 8.00
N ILE A 31 -11.54 -5.75 7.41
CA ILE A 31 -10.23 -5.47 8.03
C ILE A 31 -9.53 -4.27 7.37
N GLY A 32 -8.44 -3.81 7.97
CA GLY A 32 -7.59 -2.72 7.46
C GLY A 32 -7.94 -1.33 7.96
N THR A 33 -7.06 -0.37 7.67
CA THR A 33 -7.21 1.06 7.99
C THR A 33 -7.94 1.78 6.87
N VAL A 34 -8.97 2.56 7.20
CA VAL A 34 -9.93 3.15 6.24
C VAL A 34 -9.24 3.87 5.07
N ASP A 35 -8.19 4.65 5.33
CA ASP A 35 -7.51 5.46 4.30
C ASP A 35 -6.86 4.63 3.19
N TYR A 36 -6.53 3.36 3.45
CA TYR A 36 -5.90 2.45 2.49
C TYR A 36 -6.87 1.44 1.89
N LYS A 37 -8.14 1.41 2.31
CA LYS A 37 -9.11 0.41 1.83
C LYS A 37 -9.57 0.69 0.41
N ALA A 38 -9.65 -0.37 -0.38
CA ALA A 38 -10.32 -0.36 -1.66
C ALA A 38 -11.84 -0.11 -1.49
N PRO A 39 -12.52 0.49 -2.48
CA PRO A 39 -13.94 0.80 -2.37
C PRO A 39 -14.81 -0.43 -2.10
N GLU A 40 -14.48 -1.59 -2.69
CA GLU A 40 -15.15 -2.86 -2.47
C GLU A 40 -15.05 -3.35 -1.01
N LEU A 41 -13.94 -3.09 -0.32
CA LEU A 41 -13.77 -3.38 1.12
C LEU A 41 -14.65 -2.46 1.98
N ILE A 42 -14.83 -1.21 1.58
CA ILE A 42 -15.70 -0.24 2.28
C ILE A 42 -17.17 -0.63 2.09
N LEU A 43 -17.53 -1.05 0.87
CA LEU A 43 -18.88 -1.47 0.50
C LEU A 43 -19.22 -2.90 0.97
N ASN A 44 -18.27 -3.61 1.61
CA ASN A 44 -18.41 -5.00 2.04
C ASN A 44 -18.75 -5.96 0.88
N SER A 45 -18.17 -5.70 -0.28
CA SER A 45 -18.28 -6.56 -1.46
C SER A 45 -17.18 -7.64 -1.44
N PRO A 46 -17.43 -8.83 -2.02
CA PRO A 46 -16.41 -9.85 -2.19
C PRO A 46 -15.19 -9.32 -2.95
N HIS A 47 -14.01 -9.49 -2.37
CA HIS A 47 -12.76 -8.98 -2.89
C HIS A 47 -11.72 -10.09 -3.06
N ASP A 48 -10.71 -9.80 -3.87
CA ASP A 48 -9.56 -10.66 -4.15
C ASP A 48 -8.26 -9.86 -3.92
N THR A 49 -7.15 -10.34 -4.47
CA THR A 49 -5.82 -9.71 -4.32
C THR A 49 -5.73 -8.30 -4.95
N SER A 50 -6.74 -7.85 -5.70
CA SER A 50 -6.78 -6.48 -6.26
C SER A 50 -6.81 -5.36 -5.20
N VAL A 51 -7.27 -5.66 -3.98
CA VAL A 51 -7.31 -4.68 -2.87
C VAL A 51 -5.92 -4.24 -2.41
N ASP A 52 -4.91 -5.10 -2.58
CA ASP A 52 -3.52 -4.77 -2.26
C ASP A 52 -2.95 -3.76 -3.27
N TRP A 53 -3.35 -3.86 -4.55
CA TRP A 53 -2.97 -2.89 -5.58
C TRP A 53 -3.58 -1.52 -5.34
N TRP A 54 -4.82 -1.46 -4.85
CA TRP A 54 -5.42 -0.21 -4.42
C TRP A 54 -4.60 0.43 -3.29
N SER A 55 -4.30 -0.35 -2.26
CA SER A 55 -3.51 0.10 -1.11
C SER A 55 -2.12 0.63 -1.53
N LEU A 56 -1.47 -0.04 -2.48
CA LEU A 56 -0.21 0.41 -3.07
C LEU A 56 -0.36 1.76 -3.80
N GLY A 57 -1.47 1.96 -4.51
CA GLY A 57 -1.76 3.23 -5.19
C GLY A 57 -1.88 4.39 -4.21
N VAL A 58 -2.64 4.20 -3.12
CA VAL A 58 -2.76 5.20 -2.04
C VAL A 58 -1.40 5.50 -1.43
N LEU A 59 -0.62 4.47 -1.09
CA LEU A 59 0.73 4.63 -0.53
C LEU A 59 1.66 5.40 -1.46
N THR A 60 1.66 5.05 -2.75
CA THR A 60 2.50 5.70 -3.77
C THR A 60 2.14 7.17 -3.93
N TYR A 61 0.84 7.48 -3.95
CA TYR A 61 0.35 8.85 -4.01
C TYR A 61 0.78 9.66 -2.79
N ALA A 62 0.60 9.12 -1.59
CA ALA A 62 1.00 9.78 -0.34
C ALA A 62 2.50 10.08 -0.32
N LEU A 63 3.34 9.10 -0.66
CA LEU A 63 4.80 9.28 -0.74
C LEU A 63 5.22 10.35 -1.77
N SER A 64 4.57 10.34 -2.93
CA SER A 64 4.87 11.30 -4.00
C SER A 64 4.44 12.71 -3.63
N MET A 65 3.29 12.86 -2.98
CA MET A 65 2.75 14.13 -2.54
C MET A 65 3.57 14.73 -1.39
N ASP A 66 3.94 13.91 -0.40
CA ASP A 66 4.80 14.34 0.70
C ASP A 66 6.17 14.81 0.21
N LEU A 67 6.73 14.13 -0.79
CA LEU A 67 7.96 14.56 -1.45
C LEU A 67 7.75 15.92 -2.15
N TYR A 68 6.68 16.08 -2.92
CA TYR A 68 6.39 17.34 -3.61
C TYR A 68 6.26 18.53 -2.63
N LEU A 69 5.53 18.35 -1.54
CA LEU A 69 5.38 19.39 -0.51
C LEU A 69 6.70 19.69 0.21
N SER A 70 7.52 18.67 0.48
CA SER A 70 8.85 18.83 1.06
C SER A 70 9.78 19.65 0.16
N LEU A 71 9.74 19.41 -1.15
CA LEU A 71 10.50 20.18 -2.13
C LEU A 71 9.99 21.62 -2.24
N SER A 72 8.67 21.81 -2.34
CA SER A 72 8.03 23.14 -2.40
C SER A 72 8.36 24.02 -1.19
N LYS A 73 8.43 23.43 0.02
CA LYS A 73 8.87 24.13 1.24
C LYS A 73 10.34 24.52 1.23
N LYS A 74 11.21 23.73 0.60
CA LYS A 74 12.65 24.05 0.47
C LYS A 74 12.88 25.18 -0.53
N THR A 75 12.12 25.24 -1.62
CA THR A 75 12.25 26.29 -2.65
C THR A 75 11.83 27.68 -2.15
N LYS A 76 10.87 27.76 -1.21
CA LYS A 76 10.42 29.04 -0.62
C LYS A 76 11.30 29.55 0.53
N LYS A 77 12.29 28.76 0.97
CA LYS A 77 13.19 29.09 2.08
C LYS A 77 14.57 29.56 1.60
N GLN A 78 14.75 29.73 0.28
CA GLN A 78 15.84 30.48 -0.35
C GLN A 78 15.33 31.82 -0.85
#